data_AF-A0AAI9TBB9-F1
#
_entry.id   AF-A0AAI9TBB9-F1
#
_cell.length_a   1.000
_cell.length_b   1.000
_cell.length_c   1.000
_cell.angle_alpha   90.00
_cell.angle_beta   90.00
_cell.angle_gamma   90.00
#
_symmetry.space_group_name_H-M   'P 1'
#
loop_
_entity.id
_entity.type
_entity.pdbx_description
1 polymer ?
#
loop_
_entity_poly.entity_id
_entity_poly.type
_entity_poly.pdbx_seq_one_letter_code
_entity_poly.pdbx_strand_id
1 'polypeptide(L)'
;MATTVCNESIDQLQNQVRESLGAFRSQREETDRVAALKAAQRLVNALQKPQDSVYHLAYSPTHAMCVRIALDMDIFATLTERNGPVSLDDLAAVKKASPILVERVLRILVGIDYMANVTRASISRLR
;
A
#
# COMPACT_ATOMS: atom_id res chain seq x y z
N MET A 1 -20.56 31.83 6.43
CA MET A 1 -20.05 31.64 5.05
C MET A 1 -19.94 30.14 4.83
N ALA A 2 -20.88 29.57 4.08
CA ALA A 2 -20.99 28.13 3.87
C ALA A 2 -19.89 27.66 2.92
N THR A 3 -19.00 26.82 3.41
CA THR A 3 -18.00 26.13 2.59
C THR A 3 -18.72 25.10 1.73
N THR A 4 -19.03 25.46 0.49
CA THR A 4 -19.41 24.51 -0.56
C THR A 4 -18.21 23.63 -0.84
N VAL A 5 -18.11 22.52 -0.09
CA VAL A 5 -17.31 21.38 -0.53
C VAL A 5 -17.94 20.92 -1.84
N CYS A 6 -17.24 21.13 -2.95
CA CYS A 6 -17.65 20.67 -4.25
C CYS A 6 -17.83 19.17 -4.17
N ASN A 7 -19.09 18.73 -4.06
CA ASN A 7 -19.44 17.32 -4.01
C ASN A 7 -19.35 16.79 -5.44
N GLU A 8 -18.13 16.55 -5.91
CA GLU A 8 -17.89 15.91 -7.20
C GLU A 8 -18.65 14.58 -7.22
N SER A 9 -19.53 14.39 -8.20
CA SER A 9 -20.28 13.15 -8.31
C SER A 9 -19.32 11.98 -8.62
N ILE A 10 -19.62 10.80 -8.09
CA ILE A 10 -18.81 9.60 -8.33
C ILE A 10 -18.67 9.31 -9.84
N ASP A 11 -19.71 9.58 -10.63
CA ASP A 11 -19.68 9.43 -12.09
C ASP A 11 -18.65 10.34 -12.76
N GLN A 12 -18.52 11.60 -12.29
CA GLN A 12 -17.50 12.53 -12.79
C GLN A 12 -16.09 12.03 -12.46
N LEU A 13 -15.87 11.57 -11.23
CA LEU A 13 -14.57 11.03 -10.80
C LEU A 13 -14.20 9.76 -11.57
N GLN A 14 -15.16 8.88 -11.82
CA GLN A 14 -14.98 7.68 -12.64
C GLN A 14 -14.56 8.03 -14.07
N ASN A 15 -15.20 9.03 -14.68
CA ASN A 15 -14.83 9.49 -16.02
C ASN A 15 -13.42 10.08 -16.06
N GLN A 16 -13.04 10.91 -15.08
CA GLN A 16 -11.69 11.47 -14.98
C GLN A 16 -10.60 10.38 -14.86
N VAL A 17 -10.86 9.34 -14.06
CA VAL A 17 -9.95 8.18 -13.95
C VAL A 17 -9.84 7.46 -15.29
N ARG A 18 -10.96 7.23 -15.99
CA ARG A 18 -10.96 6.55 -17.29
C ARG A 18 -10.16 7.32 -18.35
N GLU A 19 -10.35 8.64 -18.42
CA GLU A 19 -9.66 9.51 -19.38
C GLU A 19 -8.15 9.55 -19.12
N SER A 20 -7.75 9.81 -17.88
CA SER A 20 -6.33 9.87 -17.48
C SER A 20 -5.62 8.53 -17.65
N LEU A 21 -6.29 7.40 -17.37
CA LEU A 21 -5.77 6.06 -17.68
C LEU A 21 -5.64 5.81 -19.19
N GLY A 22 -6.57 6.33 -20.00
CA GLY A 22 -6.49 6.26 -21.47
C GLY A 22 -5.27 6.99 -22.03
N ALA A 23 -5.02 8.20 -21.53
CA ALA A 23 -3.83 8.99 -21.89
C ALA A 23 -2.54 8.25 -21.50
N PHE A 24 -2.44 7.79 -20.24
CA PHE A 24 -1.26 7.07 -19.75
C PHE A 24 -1.00 5.77 -20.53
N ARG A 25 -2.03 5.01 -20.90
CA ARG A 25 -1.86 3.80 -21.71
C ARG A 25 -1.31 4.09 -23.11
N SER A 26 -1.64 5.24 -23.66
CA SER A 26 -1.27 5.63 -25.02
C SER A 26 0.13 6.22 -25.10
N GLN A 27 0.46 7.15 -24.20
CA GLN A 27 1.72 7.90 -24.26
C GLN A 27 2.80 7.35 -23.31
N ARG A 28 2.39 6.79 -22.15
CA ARG A 28 3.27 6.32 -21.07
C ARG A 28 4.21 7.39 -20.50
N GLU A 29 3.83 8.66 -20.63
CA GLU A 29 4.58 9.79 -20.09
C GLU A 29 4.38 9.92 -18.57
N GLU A 30 5.38 10.48 -17.89
CA GLU A 30 5.33 10.66 -16.43
C GLU A 30 4.21 11.63 -16.01
N THR A 31 3.94 12.64 -16.82
CA THR A 31 2.85 13.59 -16.59
C THR A 31 1.49 12.90 -16.59
N ASP A 32 1.28 11.93 -17.48
CA ASP A 32 0.03 11.19 -17.57
C ASP A 32 -0.10 10.19 -16.41
N ARG A 33 1.02 9.58 -15.98
CA ARG A 33 1.06 8.73 -14.79
C ARG A 33 0.62 9.51 -13.55
N VAL A 34 1.16 10.71 -13.36
CA VAL A 34 0.82 11.59 -12.23
C VAL A 34 -0.63 12.05 -12.32
N ALA A 35 -1.14 12.38 -13.52
CA ALA A 35 -2.53 12.76 -13.72
C ALA A 35 -3.49 11.60 -13.36
N ALA A 36 -3.18 10.38 -13.80
CA ALA A 36 -3.95 9.18 -13.48
C ALA A 36 -3.95 8.87 -11.97
N LEU A 37 -2.80 8.98 -11.31
CA LEU A 37 -2.71 8.84 -9.86
C LEU A 37 -3.56 9.88 -9.12
N LYS A 38 -3.50 11.14 -9.54
CA LYS A 38 -4.28 12.22 -8.93
C LYS A 38 -5.79 11.99 -9.08
N ALA A 39 -6.23 11.56 -10.26
CA ALA A 39 -7.64 11.23 -10.50
C ALA A 39 -8.09 10.04 -9.63
N ALA A 40 -7.28 8.98 -9.56
CA ALA A 40 -7.57 7.82 -8.71
C ALA A 40 -7.65 8.20 -7.22
N GLN A 41 -6.71 9.03 -6.74
CA GLN A 41 -6.71 9.48 -5.35
C GLN A 41 -7.96 10.30 -5.01
N ARG A 42 -8.47 11.13 -5.93
CA ARG A 42 -9.73 11.86 -5.71
C ARG A 42 -10.91 10.91 -5.57
N LEU A 43 -10.99 9.87 -6.39
CA LEU A 43 -12.02 8.84 -6.28
C LEU A 43 -11.92 8.10 -4.94
N VAL A 44 -10.71 7.72 -4.52
CA VAL A 44 -10.48 7.10 -3.20
C VAL A 44 -10.98 8.02 -2.09
N ASN A 45 -10.61 9.31 -2.11
CA ASN A 45 -11.01 10.28 -1.10
C ASN A 45 -12.52 10.51 -1.04
N ALA A 46 -13.22 10.45 -2.18
CA ALA A 46 -14.68 10.57 -2.24
C ALA A 46 -15.41 9.34 -1.67
N LEU A 47 -14.77 8.17 -1.72
CA LEU A 47 -15.32 6.91 -1.20
C LEU A 47 -14.93 6.64 0.26
N GLN A 48 -13.78 7.16 0.71
CA GLN A 48 -13.30 7.01 2.08
C GLN A 48 -14.20 7.77 3.04
N LYS A 49 -14.50 7.15 4.19
CA LYS A 49 -15.17 7.88 5.27
C LYS A 49 -14.13 8.75 5.98
N PRO A 50 -14.50 9.92 6.52
CA PRO A 50 -13.58 10.76 7.28
C PRO A 50 -12.87 10.02 8.42
N GLN A 51 -13.54 9.05 9.04
CA GLN A 51 -12.99 8.21 10.11
C GLN A 51 -11.80 7.36 9.60
N ASP A 52 -11.90 6.81 8.39
CA ASP A 52 -10.85 5.99 7.80
C ASP A 52 -9.57 6.81 7.59
N SER A 53 -9.72 8.05 7.12
CA SER A 53 -8.61 9.00 6.93
C SER A 53 -7.92 9.36 8.24
N VAL A 54 -8.67 9.49 9.34
CA VAL A 54 -8.09 9.75 10.67
C VAL A 54 -7.28 8.55 11.16
N TYR A 55 -7.74 7.31 10.94
CA TYR A 55 -6.96 6.13 11.29
C TYR A 55 -5.65 6.05 10.49
N HIS A 56 -5.68 6.34 9.18
CA HIS A 56 -4.47 6.40 8.37
C HIS A 56 -3.45 7.41 8.91
N LEU A 57 -3.91 8.60 9.33
CA LEU A 57 -3.05 9.61 9.93
C LEU A 57 -2.50 9.16 11.29
N ALA A 58 -3.37 8.66 12.18
CA ALA A 58 -3.01 8.27 13.54
C ALA A 58 -2.01 7.10 13.58
N TYR A 59 -2.12 6.15 12.66
CA TYR A 59 -1.21 5.00 12.57
C TYR A 59 0.01 5.23 11.66
N SER A 60 0.13 6.40 11.02
CA SER A 60 1.29 6.71 10.18
C SER A 60 2.65 6.57 10.89
N PRO A 61 2.82 6.90 12.19
CA PRO A 61 4.09 6.64 12.88
C PRO A 61 4.39 5.14 13.02
N THR A 62 3.37 4.31 13.20
CA THR A 62 3.51 2.85 13.26
C THR A 62 3.99 2.28 11.93
N HIS A 63 3.54 2.84 10.80
CA HIS A 63 4.03 2.43 9.48
C HIS A 63 5.53 2.70 9.35
N ALA A 64 5.97 3.92 9.70
CA ALA A 64 7.39 4.29 9.65
C ALA A 64 8.25 3.39 10.56
N MET A 65 7.77 3.08 11.76
CA MET A 65 8.45 2.15 12.67
C MET A 65 8.56 0.74 12.07
N CYS A 66 7.49 0.21 11.47
CA CYS A 66 7.52 -1.12 10.85
C CYS A 66 8.46 -1.19 9.65
N VAL A 67 8.51 -0.13 8.83
CA VAL A 67 9.48 -0.01 7.74
C VAL A 67 10.91 0.00 8.29
N ARG A 68 11.17 0.73 9.37
CA ARG A 68 12.51 0.75 9.99
C ARG A 68 12.91 -0.62 10.53
N ILE A 69 12.02 -1.30 11.26
CA ILE A 69 12.29 -2.66 11.77
C ILE A 69 12.56 -3.62 10.60
N ALA A 70 11.80 -3.52 9.51
CA ALA A 70 12.02 -4.37 8.34
C ALA A 70 13.35 -4.11 7.62
N LEU A 71 13.83 -2.85 7.61
CA LEU A 71 15.18 -2.51 7.16
C LEU A 71 16.23 -3.12 8.09
N ASP A 72 16.08 -2.96 9.41
CA ASP A 72 17.02 -3.50 10.39
C ASP A 72 17.08 -5.05 10.34
N MET A 73 15.98 -5.70 9.95
CA MET A 73 15.88 -7.14 9.73
C MET A 73 16.36 -7.61 8.34
N ASP A 74 16.85 -6.71 7.47
CA ASP A 74 17.22 -6.98 6.07
C ASP A 74 16.11 -7.65 5.22
N ILE A 75 14.84 -7.42 5.55
CA ILE A 75 13.70 -8.03 4.82
C ILE A 75 13.68 -7.55 3.37
N PHE A 76 13.77 -6.24 3.14
CA PHE A 76 13.71 -5.67 1.80
C PHE A 76 14.89 -6.12 0.92
N ALA A 77 16.09 -6.17 1.49
CA ALA A 77 17.29 -6.66 0.80
C ALA A 77 17.12 -8.13 0.41
N THR A 78 16.74 -8.98 1.38
CA THR A 78 16.55 -10.43 1.16
C THR A 78 15.52 -10.72 0.06
N LEU A 79 14.40 -9.98 0.05
CA LEU A 79 13.35 -10.17 -0.96
C LEU A 79 13.78 -9.72 -2.35
N THR A 80 14.52 -8.60 -2.43
CA THR A 80 15.04 -8.07 -3.70
C THR A 80 16.12 -8.97 -4.28
N GLU A 81 16.99 -9.55 -3.45
CA GLU A 81 18.06 -10.46 -3.89
C GLU A 81 17.50 -11.79 -4.39
N ARG A 82 16.55 -12.40 -3.64
CA ARG A 82 16.02 -13.72 -3.98
C ARG A 82 15.07 -13.72 -5.19
N ASN A 83 14.52 -12.56 -5.58
CA ASN A 83 13.64 -12.39 -6.75
C ASN A 83 12.55 -13.47 -6.86
N GLY A 84 11.95 -13.84 -5.73
CA GLY A 84 10.98 -14.93 -5.65
C GLY A 84 10.34 -15.05 -4.26
N PRO A 85 9.40 -15.99 -4.07
CA PRO A 85 8.78 -16.22 -2.77
C PRO A 85 9.83 -16.66 -1.74
N VAL A 86 9.83 -16.02 -0.56
CA VAL A 86 10.74 -16.35 0.56
C VAL A 86 9.89 -16.81 1.74
N SER A 87 10.32 -17.89 2.40
CA SER A 87 9.63 -18.38 3.59
C SER A 87 9.81 -17.42 4.77
N LEU A 88 8.87 -17.45 5.71
CA LEU A 88 8.98 -16.66 6.94
C LEU A 88 10.24 -17.03 7.74
N ASP A 89 10.54 -18.33 7.83
CA ASP A 89 11.69 -18.85 8.55
C ASP A 89 13.01 -18.42 7.90
N ASP A 90 13.07 -18.38 6.57
CA ASP A 90 14.23 -17.91 5.83
C ASP A 90 14.48 -16.42 6.08
N LEU A 91 13.42 -15.60 6.10
CA LEU A 91 13.53 -14.16 6.43
C LEU A 91 13.98 -13.95 7.88
N ALA A 92 13.43 -14.73 8.82
CA ALA A 92 13.82 -14.67 10.22
C ALA A 92 15.28 -15.10 10.46
N ALA A 93 15.75 -16.10 9.72
CA ALA A 93 17.09 -16.65 9.86
C ALA A 93 18.20 -15.64 9.52
N VAL A 94 17.97 -14.71 8.57
CA VAL A 94 18.98 -13.72 8.13
C VAL A 94 19.55 -12.91 9.29
N LYS A 95 18.69 -12.51 10.24
CA LYS A 95 19.09 -11.72 11.43
C LYS A 95 18.88 -12.45 12.75
N LYS A 96 18.60 -13.77 12.72
CA LYS A 96 18.22 -14.55 13.91
C LYS A 96 17.03 -13.91 14.66
N ALA A 97 16.10 -13.32 13.90
CA ALA A 97 14.91 -12.70 14.45
C ALA A 97 13.90 -13.78 14.85
N SER A 98 12.97 -13.43 15.75
CA SER A 98 11.83 -14.31 16.03
C SER A 98 10.90 -14.37 14.81
N PRO A 99 10.52 -15.56 14.30
CA PRO A 99 9.58 -15.68 13.19
C PRO A 99 8.24 -14.95 13.45
N ILE A 100 7.78 -14.95 14.70
CA ILE A 100 6.55 -14.25 15.11
C ILE A 100 6.68 -12.73 14.94
N LEU A 101 7.86 -12.17 15.24
CA LEU A 101 8.12 -10.73 15.03
C LEU A 101 8.10 -10.38 13.54
N VAL A 102 8.80 -11.18 12.73
CA VAL A 102 8.84 -11.00 11.28
C VAL A 102 7.44 -11.08 10.68
N GLU A 103 6.62 -12.04 11.11
CA GLU A 103 5.24 -12.19 10.64
C GLU A 103 4.39 -10.94 10.95
N ARG A 104 4.51 -10.41 12.17
CA ARG A 104 3.75 -9.22 12.60
C ARG A 104 4.16 -7.99 11.80
N VAL A 105 5.45 -7.81 11.53
CA VAL A 105 5.95 -6.70 10.70
C VAL A 105 5.49 -6.87 9.25
N LEU A 106 5.62 -8.06 8.66
CA LEU A 106 5.17 -8.35 7.31
C LEU A 106 3.67 -8.09 7.13
N ARG A 107 2.84 -8.46 8.11
CA ARG A 107 1.39 -8.21 8.05
C ARG A 107 1.07 -6.72 7.95
N ILE A 108 1.81 -5.88 8.67
CA ILE A 108 1.66 -4.42 8.59
C ILE A 108 2.14 -3.93 7.23
N LEU A 109 3.33 -4.35 6.77
CA LEU A 109 3.89 -3.95 5.47
C LEU A 109 2.98 -4.30 4.28
N VAL A 110 2.35 -5.47 4.32
CA VAL A 110 1.33 -5.86 3.33
C VAL A 110 0.09 -5.00 3.46
N GLY A 111 -0.37 -4.73 4.69
CA GLY A 111 -1.55 -3.90 4.93
C GLY A 111 -1.40 -2.42 4.52
N ILE A 112 -0.17 -1.95 4.35
CA ILE A 112 0.15 -0.58 3.88
C ILE A 112 0.66 -0.56 2.43
N ASP A 113 0.50 -1.67 1.69
CA ASP A 113 0.87 -1.81 0.28
C ASP A 113 2.38 -1.65 -0.03
N TYR A 114 3.27 -1.83 0.96
CA TYR A 114 4.72 -1.86 0.75
C TYR A 114 5.22 -3.22 0.23
N MET A 115 4.42 -4.26 0.41
CA MET A 115 4.75 -5.66 0.09
C MET A 115 3.54 -6.32 -0.56
N ALA A 116 3.75 -7.00 -1.69
CA ALA A 116 2.70 -7.84 -2.25
C ALA A 116 2.59 -9.14 -1.44
N ASN A 117 1.38 -9.55 -1.09
CA ASN A 117 1.15 -10.85 -0.47
C ASN A 117 1.35 -11.97 -1.50
N VAL A 118 2.55 -12.55 -1.59
CA VAL A 118 2.73 -13.81 -2.33
C VAL A 118 2.26 -14.96 -1.44
N THR A 119 0.95 -15.06 -1.19
CA THR A 119 0.38 -16.14 -0.38
C THR A 119 0.10 -17.36 -1.26
N ARG A 120 0.81 -18.46 -1.04
CA ARG A 120 0.26 -19.80 -1.34
C ARG A 120 0.09 -20.72 -0.13
N ALA A 121 0.52 -20.32 1.07
CA ALA A 121 0.20 -21.06 2.28
C ALA A 121 0.26 -20.13 3.49
N SER A 122 -0.84 -20.08 4.26
CA SER A 122 -0.95 -19.74 5.70
C SER A 122 -2.04 -18.74 6.09
N ILE A 123 -2.76 -18.10 5.17
CA ILE A 123 -4.00 -17.37 5.51
C ILE A 123 -5.20 -18.33 5.52
N SER A 124 -5.11 -19.41 6.28
CA SER A 124 -6.26 -20.27 6.62
C SER A 124 -6.46 -20.40 8.13
N ARG A 125 -5.75 -19.61 8.95
CA ARG A 125 -5.85 -19.65 10.43
C ARG A 125 -6.04 -18.28 11.09
N LEU A 126 -6.69 -17.33 10.41
CA LEU A 126 -7.04 -16.03 11.02
C LEU A 126 -8.43 -15.56 10.58
N ARG A 127 -9.41 -16.44 10.73
CA ARG A 127 -10.77 -16.07 11.12
C ARG A 127 -11.11 -16.81 12.40
#